data_AF-A0A3M2DB67-F1
#
_entry.id   AF-A0A3M2DB67-F1
#
_cell.length_a   1.000
_cell.length_b   1.000
_cell.length_c   1.000
_cell.angle_alpha   90.00
_cell.angle_beta   90.00
_cell.angle_gamma   90.00
#
_symmetry.space_group_name_H-M   'P 1'
#
loop_
_entity.id
_entity.type
_entity.pdbx_description
1 polymer ?
#
loop_
_entity_poly.entity_id
_entity_poly.type
_entity_poly.pdbx_seq_one_letter_code
_entity_poly.pdbx_strand_id
1 'polypeptide(L)'
;MSANSKLTHVAGTFLIQADGAFLNGAGLGEGEDRNVTVPKTFRDGRNEVPYVSAQAWKRWLRTTAVQEAGWPASEPQAIGWNPKGNVNKIAGKLNPVEFPEDDIFGYMRAQEGQGRRRATEEDDEEGEEEGSETTRAVMRASPFAASLLVSLRSSGWRGQDEGFVHLTKYDPKALAEAEVERFLSSVSEKKQDKKGDLWRRLEEFGKEWVEQVKAAAEEPNLEKLRELLSGKAKEKGKQVNFIESATSPLPYTTRFYNTHLQGIFCLDYSRLGVFWNVGDRIELEETKVKKFLQELKIEDVTDQEPYNMLTQSGAIGRVYRLANRDEIRKKRAADLFRALAVLRGGAKQAQFGTDIAPKVLVLAGLTCGNPIFNHLFQDDGDAPLFKIEAFKEVIKDYADRIATPILIGVRAGYLKNEADVRALEGWYRVERPSEACAKTKLVGPEREKPSETTAVEVRVLTPMDGVKCMGDLLP
;
A
#
# COMPACT_ATOMS: atom_id res chain seq x y z
N MET A 1 36.97 -23.51 3.94
CA MET A 1 35.69 -23.83 3.29
C MET A 1 34.61 -23.91 4.35
N SER A 2 33.56 -23.09 4.27
CA SER A 2 32.31 -23.35 5.00
C SER A 2 31.21 -22.43 4.46
N ALA A 3 30.18 -23.05 3.88
CA ALA A 3 28.95 -22.49 3.35
C ALA A 3 29.10 -21.41 2.26
N ASN A 4 28.99 -21.85 1.00
CA ASN A 4 28.53 -21.01 -0.09
C ASN A 4 27.13 -20.49 0.31
N SER A 5 27.05 -19.33 0.97
CA SER A 5 25.82 -18.87 1.59
C SER A 5 24.83 -18.50 0.49
N LYS A 6 23.88 -19.41 0.26
CA LYS A 6 22.94 -19.30 -0.85
C LYS A 6 22.05 -18.08 -0.60
N LEU A 7 21.97 -17.18 -1.58
CA LEU A 7 21.05 -16.04 -1.58
C LEU A 7 19.63 -16.54 -1.28
N THR A 8 19.03 -15.99 -0.22
CA THR A 8 17.65 -16.32 0.19
C THR A 8 16.69 -15.14 0.00
N HIS A 9 17.20 -13.91 0.10
CA HIS A 9 16.39 -12.70 0.04
C HIS A 9 17.03 -11.65 -0.88
N VAL A 10 16.23 -10.68 -1.32
CA VAL A 10 16.73 -9.42 -1.88
C VAL A 10 16.07 -8.29 -1.11
N ALA A 11 16.86 -7.45 -0.46
CA ALA A 11 16.34 -6.29 0.26
C ALA A 11 16.78 -5.00 -0.42
N GLY A 12 15.96 -3.97 -0.28
CA GLY A 12 16.28 -2.67 -0.84
C GLY A 12 15.50 -1.52 -0.22
N THR A 13 15.96 -0.32 -0.52
CA THR A 13 15.25 0.92 -0.24
C THR A 13 15.27 1.81 -1.48
N PHE A 14 14.27 2.65 -1.63
CA PHE A 14 14.18 3.56 -2.75
C PHE A 14 13.56 4.88 -2.34
N LEU A 15 13.84 5.91 -3.13
CA LEU A 15 13.33 7.25 -2.95
C LEU A 15 12.59 7.69 -4.21
N ILE A 16 11.35 8.16 -4.03
CA ILE A 16 10.56 8.77 -5.11
C ILE A 16 10.41 10.27 -4.85
N GLN A 17 10.36 11.04 -5.94
CA GLN A 17 10.08 12.47 -5.90
C GLN A 17 8.58 12.68 -6.06
N ALA A 18 7.95 13.29 -5.08
CA ALA A 18 6.51 13.50 -5.03
C ALA A 18 6.22 15.00 -4.92
N ASP A 19 6.45 15.70 -6.03
CA ASP A 19 6.26 17.15 -6.13
C ASP A 19 4.84 17.42 -6.64
N GLY A 20 4.08 18.25 -5.92
CA GLY A 20 2.68 18.51 -6.29
C GLY A 20 1.85 17.23 -6.32
N ALA A 21 2.07 16.32 -5.37
CA ALA A 21 1.57 14.96 -5.46
C ALA A 21 0.36 14.69 -4.57
N PHE A 22 -0.55 13.84 -5.08
CA PHE A 22 -1.66 13.26 -4.32
C PHE A 22 -1.72 11.75 -4.57
N LEU A 23 -0.90 10.97 -3.88
CA LEU A 23 -0.79 9.54 -4.22
C LEU A 23 -1.84 8.67 -3.52
N ASN A 24 -2.41 9.11 -2.40
CA ASN A 24 -3.46 8.41 -1.66
C ASN A 24 -4.27 9.37 -0.76
N GLY A 25 -5.59 9.38 -0.95
CA GLY A 25 -6.49 10.21 -0.12
C GLY A 25 -6.84 9.56 1.21
N ALA A 26 -7.00 10.39 2.25
CA ALA A 26 -7.77 10.00 3.42
C ALA A 26 -9.24 9.96 3.01
N GLY A 27 -9.95 8.88 3.34
CA GLY A 27 -11.39 8.85 3.15
C GLY A 27 -12.02 9.94 4.01
N LEU A 28 -13.15 10.49 3.56
CA LEU A 28 -13.89 11.47 4.33
C LEU A 28 -14.57 10.77 5.52
N GLY A 29 -14.27 11.22 6.73
CA GLY A 29 -14.98 10.80 7.94
C GLY A 29 -16.45 11.27 7.94
N GLU A 30 -17.29 10.66 8.77
CA GLU A 30 -18.65 11.16 8.98
C GLU A 30 -18.60 12.59 9.55
N GLY A 31 -19.10 13.56 8.78
CA GLY A 31 -19.13 14.98 9.16
C GLY A 31 -18.00 15.84 8.60
N GLU A 32 -17.06 15.28 7.82
CA GLU A 32 -16.04 16.08 7.12
C GLU A 32 -16.60 16.76 5.86
N ASP A 33 -16.05 17.94 5.53
CA ASP A 33 -16.46 18.70 4.35
C ASP A 33 -16.14 17.91 3.08
N ARG A 34 -17.21 17.50 2.37
CA ARG A 34 -17.10 16.69 1.15
C ARG A 34 -16.39 17.43 0.01
N ASN A 35 -16.22 18.74 0.12
CA ASN A 35 -15.55 19.57 -0.87
C ASN A 35 -14.04 19.68 -0.65
N VAL A 36 -13.51 19.13 0.45
CA VAL A 36 -12.06 19.14 0.74
C VAL A 36 -11.52 17.74 0.67
N THR A 37 -10.55 17.50 -0.22
CA THR A 37 -9.86 16.22 -0.32
C THR A 37 -8.44 16.35 0.22
N VAL A 38 -8.11 15.53 1.23
CA VAL A 38 -6.82 15.57 1.92
C VAL A 38 -6.02 14.27 1.72
N PRO A 39 -4.68 14.35 1.60
CA PRO A 39 -3.84 13.17 1.49
C PRO A 39 -3.75 12.44 2.84
N LYS A 40 -3.44 11.14 2.83
CA LYS A 40 -3.21 10.41 4.08
C LYS A 40 -1.92 10.88 4.76
N THR A 41 -2.04 11.08 6.06
CA THR A 41 -0.94 11.46 6.95
C THR A 41 -0.89 10.55 8.17
N PHE A 42 0.26 10.47 8.82
CA PHE A 42 0.38 9.91 10.16
C PHE A 42 1.27 10.81 11.03
N ARG A 43 1.20 10.58 12.34
CA ARG A 43 1.98 11.34 13.32
C ARG A 43 3.39 10.77 13.45
N ASP A 44 4.39 11.56 13.10
CA ASP A 44 5.81 11.26 13.31
C ASP A 44 6.40 12.26 14.33
N GLY A 45 6.54 11.79 15.57
CA GLY A 45 6.88 12.63 16.72
C GLY A 45 5.88 13.77 16.95
N ARG A 46 6.35 15.00 16.76
CA ARG A 46 5.54 16.23 16.87
C ARG A 46 4.89 16.65 15.56
N ASN A 47 5.33 16.07 14.45
CA ASN A 47 4.91 16.47 13.12
C ASN A 47 3.89 15.48 12.56
N GLU A 48 3.15 15.93 11.55
CA GLU A 48 2.26 15.09 10.78
C GLU A 48 2.79 15.05 9.35
N VAL A 49 3.07 13.85 8.86
CA VAL A 49 3.79 13.62 7.60
C VAL A 49 2.94 12.79 6.63
N PRO A 50 3.00 13.08 5.32
CA PRO A 50 2.26 12.32 4.33
C PRO A 50 2.89 10.95 4.16
N TYR A 51 2.06 9.94 3.89
CA TYR A 51 2.54 8.60 3.61
C TYR A 51 1.66 7.88 2.59
N VAL A 52 2.27 6.92 1.88
CA VAL A 52 1.55 5.95 1.04
C VAL A 52 1.52 4.60 1.75
N SER A 53 0.35 3.99 1.83
CA SER A 53 0.22 2.66 2.45
C SER A 53 0.95 1.59 1.65
N ALA A 54 1.52 0.60 2.35
CA ALA A 54 2.22 -0.52 1.72
C ALA A 54 1.33 -1.25 0.70
N GLN A 55 0.04 -1.39 1.01
CA GLN A 55 -0.94 -2.02 0.12
C GLN A 55 -1.18 -1.21 -1.17
N ALA A 56 -1.19 0.13 -1.10
CA ALA A 56 -1.41 0.97 -2.26
C ALA A 56 -0.26 0.83 -3.26
N TRP A 57 0.99 0.98 -2.82
CA TRP A 57 2.12 0.91 -3.74
C TRP A 57 2.47 -0.53 -4.16
N LYS A 58 2.20 -1.56 -3.34
CA LYS A 58 2.25 -2.96 -3.80
C LYS A 58 1.27 -3.21 -4.95
N ARG A 59 0.06 -2.63 -4.90
CA ARG A 59 -0.89 -2.72 -6.01
C ARG A 59 -0.34 -2.03 -7.27
N TRP A 60 0.28 -0.86 -7.13
CA TRP A 60 0.93 -0.17 -8.26
C TRP A 60 2.05 -1.00 -8.87
N LEU A 61 2.91 -1.57 -8.03
CA LEU A 61 3.99 -2.44 -8.47
C LEU A 61 3.45 -3.69 -9.17
N ARG A 62 2.40 -4.31 -8.62
CA ARG A 62 1.71 -5.46 -9.23
C ARG A 62 1.21 -5.12 -10.64
N THR A 63 0.43 -4.05 -10.78
CA THR A 63 -0.09 -3.61 -12.08
C THR A 63 1.03 -3.24 -13.05
N THR A 64 2.06 -2.55 -12.57
CA THR A 64 3.23 -2.21 -13.40
C THR A 64 3.93 -3.47 -13.88
N ALA A 65 4.14 -4.46 -13.01
CA ALA A 65 4.80 -5.72 -13.38
C ALA A 65 3.98 -6.53 -14.40
N VAL A 66 2.66 -6.61 -14.23
CA VAL A 66 1.78 -7.27 -15.20
C VAL A 66 1.89 -6.62 -16.59
N GLN A 67 1.88 -5.29 -16.64
CA GLN A 67 1.96 -4.54 -17.90
C GLN A 67 3.34 -4.61 -18.57
N GLU A 68 4.41 -4.41 -17.79
CA GLU A 68 5.78 -4.36 -18.32
C GLU A 68 6.32 -5.73 -18.71
N ALA A 69 5.96 -6.78 -17.96
CA ALA A 69 6.43 -8.13 -18.21
C ALA A 69 5.45 -8.99 -19.02
N GLY A 70 4.29 -8.44 -19.39
CA GLY A 70 3.25 -9.15 -20.14
C GLY A 70 2.71 -10.37 -19.39
N TRP A 71 2.64 -10.32 -18.05
CA TRP A 71 2.16 -11.46 -17.28
C TRP A 71 0.64 -11.64 -17.47
N PRO A 72 0.14 -12.89 -17.38
CA PRO A 72 -1.29 -13.10 -17.26
C PRO A 72 -1.79 -12.47 -15.95
N ALA A 73 -2.90 -11.74 -16.03
CA ALA A 73 -3.52 -11.08 -14.88
C ALA A 73 -4.49 -12.02 -14.16
N SER A 74 -4.30 -12.16 -12.85
CA SER A 74 -5.18 -12.78 -11.85
C SER A 74 -6.35 -11.83 -11.55
N GLU A 75 -7.19 -11.62 -12.56
CA GLU A 75 -8.30 -10.67 -12.48
C GLU A 75 -9.25 -10.99 -11.32
N PRO A 76 -9.58 -10.00 -10.46
CA PRO A 76 -10.55 -10.19 -9.39
C PRO A 76 -11.93 -10.52 -9.94
N GLN A 77 -12.53 -11.59 -9.43
CA GLN A 77 -13.89 -12.02 -9.76
C GLN A 77 -14.78 -11.92 -8.53
N ALA A 78 -16.04 -11.56 -8.74
CA ALA A 78 -17.05 -11.62 -7.70
C ALA A 78 -17.33 -13.09 -7.35
N ILE A 79 -17.14 -13.43 -6.08
CA ILE A 79 -17.36 -14.79 -5.55
C ILE A 79 -18.49 -14.83 -4.52
N GLY A 80 -19.08 -13.69 -4.20
CA GLY A 80 -20.18 -13.59 -3.25
C GLY A 80 -20.95 -12.28 -3.39
N TRP A 81 -22.24 -12.37 -3.09
CA TRP A 81 -23.18 -11.26 -3.08
C TRP A 81 -23.86 -11.18 -1.70
N ASN A 82 -24.23 -9.98 -1.28
CA ASN A 82 -25.09 -9.78 -0.11
C ASN A 82 -26.57 -9.96 -0.49
N PRO A 83 -27.49 -10.06 0.49
CA PRO A 83 -28.92 -10.20 0.22
C PRO A 83 -29.55 -9.04 -0.58
N LYS A 84 -28.87 -7.88 -0.63
CA LYS A 84 -29.28 -6.71 -1.42
C LYS A 84 -28.77 -6.75 -2.86
N GLY A 85 -28.11 -7.84 -3.28
CA GLY A 85 -27.58 -8.02 -4.63
C GLY A 85 -26.23 -7.34 -4.90
N ASN A 86 -25.59 -6.72 -3.90
CA ASN A 86 -24.26 -6.12 -4.07
C ASN A 86 -23.16 -7.16 -3.85
N VAL A 87 -22.11 -7.11 -4.66
CA VAL A 87 -20.92 -7.93 -4.46
C VAL A 87 -20.32 -7.65 -3.08
N ASN A 88 -20.14 -8.68 -2.26
CA ASN A 88 -19.55 -8.57 -0.93
C ASN A 88 -18.22 -9.30 -0.80
N LYS A 89 -17.88 -10.19 -1.74
CA LYS A 89 -16.63 -10.96 -1.73
C LYS A 89 -16.04 -10.99 -3.13
N ILE A 90 -14.73 -10.73 -3.20
CA ILE A 90 -13.93 -10.81 -4.42
C ILE A 90 -12.73 -11.71 -4.18
N ALA A 91 -12.29 -12.42 -5.22
CA ALA A 91 -11.04 -13.16 -5.21
C ALA A 91 -10.39 -13.12 -6.59
N GLY A 92 -9.05 -13.08 -6.63
CA GLY A 92 -8.30 -13.35 -7.87
C GLY A 92 -8.39 -14.82 -8.27
N LYS A 93 -7.52 -15.26 -9.17
CA LYS A 93 -7.44 -16.66 -9.61
C LYS A 93 -6.88 -17.61 -8.54
N LEU A 94 -6.13 -17.08 -7.56
CA LEU A 94 -5.52 -17.85 -6.47
C LEU A 94 -4.66 -18.99 -7.04
N ASN A 95 -3.82 -18.67 -8.01
CA ASN A 95 -3.09 -19.65 -8.82
C ASN A 95 -1.65 -19.16 -9.08
N PRO A 96 -0.75 -19.34 -8.11
CA PRO A 96 0.62 -18.86 -8.19
C PRO A 96 1.50 -19.69 -9.16
N VAL A 97 0.98 -20.81 -9.67
CA VAL A 97 1.66 -21.61 -10.69
C VAL A 97 1.62 -20.88 -12.03
N GLU A 98 0.43 -20.43 -12.44
CA GLU A 98 0.23 -19.79 -13.74
C GLU A 98 0.31 -18.25 -13.67
N PHE A 99 0.03 -17.65 -12.51
CA PHE A 99 -0.01 -16.20 -12.31
C PHE A 99 1.15 -15.74 -11.42
N PRO A 100 2.21 -15.13 -11.97
CA PRO A 100 3.36 -14.66 -11.19
C PRO A 100 3.00 -13.71 -10.04
N GLU A 101 1.99 -12.86 -10.22
CA GLU A 101 1.58 -11.92 -9.17
C GLU A 101 0.98 -12.60 -7.93
N ASP A 102 0.30 -13.73 -8.09
CA ASP A 102 -0.22 -14.52 -6.98
C ASP A 102 0.92 -15.18 -6.19
N ASP A 103 2.01 -15.55 -6.88
CA ASP A 103 3.21 -16.08 -6.24
C ASP A 103 3.97 -15.00 -5.45
N ILE A 104 4.16 -13.82 -6.02
CA ILE A 104 4.99 -12.73 -5.47
C ILE A 104 4.28 -11.90 -4.41
N PHE A 105 3.00 -11.56 -4.63
CA PHE A 105 2.25 -10.67 -3.74
C PHE A 105 1.29 -11.39 -2.81
N GLY A 106 1.17 -12.71 -2.96
CA GLY A 106 0.27 -13.55 -2.18
C GLY A 106 -1.22 -13.25 -2.43
N TYR A 107 -2.05 -14.03 -1.76
CA TYR A 107 -3.50 -13.96 -1.85
C TYR A 107 -4.15 -14.61 -0.62
N MET A 108 -5.44 -14.36 -0.46
CA MET A 108 -6.27 -15.01 0.56
C MET A 108 -7.67 -15.19 -0.01
N ARG A 109 -8.24 -16.37 0.14
CA ARG A 109 -9.65 -16.64 -0.18
C ARG A 109 -10.52 -16.22 1.00
N ALA A 110 -11.38 -15.23 0.80
CA ALA A 110 -12.37 -14.84 1.81
C ALA A 110 -13.52 -15.85 1.87
N GLN A 111 -13.51 -16.74 2.88
CA GLN A 111 -14.60 -17.71 3.11
C GLN A 111 -15.06 -17.66 4.57
N GLU A 112 -16.37 -17.82 4.79
CA GLU A 112 -16.94 -17.91 6.15
C GLU A 112 -16.60 -19.26 6.78
N GLY A 113 -16.33 -19.27 8.09
CA GLY A 113 -16.05 -20.50 8.85
C GLY A 113 -14.59 -20.98 8.83
N GLN A 114 -13.67 -20.29 8.14
CA GLN A 114 -12.24 -20.62 8.16
C GLN A 114 -11.69 -20.54 9.61
N GLY A 115 -11.12 -21.65 10.09
CA GLY A 115 -10.50 -21.75 11.42
C GLY A 115 -11.46 -21.96 12.60
N ARG A 116 -12.78 -22.09 12.38
CA ARG A 116 -13.73 -22.45 13.44
C ARG A 116 -13.87 -23.97 13.52
N ARG A 117 -13.45 -24.59 14.62
CA ARG A 117 -14.04 -25.88 15.04
C ARG A 117 -15.52 -25.59 15.26
N ARG A 118 -16.42 -26.27 14.54
CA ARG A 118 -17.83 -26.30 14.94
C ARG A 118 -17.84 -26.96 16.31
N ALA A 119 -18.15 -26.19 17.36
CA ALA A 119 -18.76 -26.80 18.54
C ALA A 119 -20.18 -27.13 18.08
N THR A 120 -20.46 -28.41 17.87
CA THR A 120 -21.84 -28.88 17.90
C THR A 120 -22.32 -28.69 19.34
N GLU A 121 -23.34 -27.85 19.50
CA GLU A 121 -24.21 -27.97 20.66
C GLU A 121 -24.94 -29.30 20.49
N GLU A 122 -24.95 -30.10 21.57
CA GLU A 122 -25.42 -31.50 21.66
C GLU A 122 -24.37 -32.53 21.23
N ASP A 123 -23.62 -33.06 22.19
CA ASP A 123 -23.82 -34.44 22.66
C ASP A 123 -22.92 -34.77 23.87
N ASP A 124 -23.58 -35.27 24.92
CA ASP A 124 -23.01 -36.04 26.00
C ASP A 124 -22.52 -37.41 25.48
N GLU A 125 -21.57 -37.98 26.21
CA GLU A 125 -21.10 -39.38 26.16
C GLU A 125 -20.02 -39.79 25.13
N GLU A 126 -18.98 -40.36 25.73
CA GLU A 126 -17.79 -41.06 25.23
C GLU A 126 -17.90 -41.69 23.82
N GLY A 127 -17.06 -41.19 22.90
CA GLY A 127 -16.70 -41.85 21.64
C GLY A 127 -15.56 -41.13 20.93
N GLU A 128 -14.46 -41.82 20.67
CA GLU A 128 -13.41 -41.36 19.75
C GLU A 128 -13.96 -41.33 18.32
N GLU A 129 -14.36 -40.16 17.81
CA GLU A 129 -14.66 -39.97 16.38
C GLU A 129 -13.60 -39.10 15.69
N GLU A 130 -13.01 -39.69 14.64
CA GLU A 130 -12.10 -39.06 13.70
C GLU A 130 -12.79 -37.93 12.90
N GLY A 131 -12.12 -36.78 12.83
CA GLY A 131 -12.19 -35.90 11.66
C GLY A 131 -13.36 -34.91 11.57
N SER A 132 -13.38 -33.87 12.43
CA SER A 132 -14.12 -32.64 12.07
C SER A 132 -13.53 -32.03 10.79
N GLU A 133 -14.31 -32.01 9.70
CA GLU A 133 -13.94 -31.47 8.39
C GLU A 133 -13.77 -29.94 8.48
N THR A 134 -12.62 -29.50 8.99
CA THR A 134 -12.25 -28.09 9.01
C THR A 134 -11.83 -27.69 7.59
N THR A 135 -12.63 -26.85 6.93
CA THR A 135 -12.28 -26.29 5.61
C THR A 135 -10.96 -25.54 5.71
N ARG A 136 -9.90 -26.11 5.13
CA ARG A 136 -8.55 -25.51 5.13
C ARG A 136 -8.58 -24.15 4.43
N ALA A 137 -7.94 -23.15 5.04
CA ALA A 137 -7.91 -21.79 4.51
C ALA A 137 -6.92 -21.71 3.33
N VAL A 138 -7.41 -21.29 2.16
CA VAL A 138 -6.55 -21.05 0.99
C VAL A 138 -5.93 -19.66 1.10
N MET A 139 -4.66 -19.61 1.50
CA MET A 139 -3.93 -18.35 1.65
C MET A 139 -2.43 -18.52 1.42
N ARG A 140 -1.82 -17.51 0.81
CA ARG A 140 -0.38 -17.39 0.63
C ARG A 140 0.07 -16.03 1.16
N ALA A 141 0.95 -16.04 2.15
CA ALA A 141 1.62 -14.83 2.59
C ALA A 141 2.50 -14.28 1.45
N SER A 142 2.51 -12.97 1.25
CA SER A 142 3.28 -12.29 0.20
C SER A 142 4.79 -12.50 0.41
N PRO A 143 5.52 -13.17 -0.50
CA PRO A 143 6.99 -13.20 -0.43
C PRO A 143 7.61 -11.81 -0.59
N PHE A 144 6.93 -10.88 -1.25
CA PHE A 144 7.34 -9.47 -1.32
C PHE A 144 6.79 -8.67 -0.14
N ALA A 145 7.64 -8.35 0.83
CA ALA A 145 7.36 -7.46 1.95
C ALA A 145 7.72 -6.01 1.60
N ALA A 146 6.96 -5.07 2.18
CA ALA A 146 6.93 -3.67 1.80
C ALA A 146 6.62 -2.78 3.01
N SER A 147 7.39 -1.71 3.21
CA SER A 147 7.07 -0.66 4.20
C SER A 147 6.04 0.33 3.66
N LEU A 148 5.62 1.30 4.49
CA LEU A 148 4.98 2.52 3.99
C LEU A 148 5.99 3.31 3.14
N LEU A 149 5.51 4.12 2.20
CA LEU A 149 6.32 5.20 1.64
C LEU A 149 6.15 6.42 2.53
N VAL A 150 7.22 6.88 3.17
CA VAL A 150 7.17 7.93 4.19
C VAL A 150 7.95 9.14 3.74
N SER A 151 7.37 10.32 3.96
CA SER A 151 8.02 11.61 3.75
C SER A 151 9.33 11.73 4.52
N LEU A 152 10.40 12.08 3.81
CA LEU A 152 11.64 12.53 4.45
C LEU A 152 11.47 13.91 5.11
N ARG A 153 10.50 14.70 4.61
CA ARG A 153 10.24 16.05 5.08
C ARG A 153 9.22 16.03 6.22
N SER A 154 9.58 16.62 7.36
CA SER A 154 8.70 16.67 8.52
C SER A 154 7.73 17.86 8.53
N SER A 155 8.06 18.96 7.85
CA SER A 155 7.26 20.20 7.83
C SER A 155 7.38 20.93 6.48
N GLY A 156 6.48 21.86 6.15
CA GLY A 156 6.56 22.61 4.88
C GLY A 156 6.30 21.76 3.62
N TRP A 157 5.72 20.57 3.78
CA TRP A 157 5.36 19.70 2.66
C TRP A 157 3.98 20.00 2.08
N ARG A 158 3.12 20.74 2.79
CA ARG A 158 1.69 20.94 2.45
C ARG A 158 1.50 21.97 1.34
N GLY A 159 0.77 21.59 0.30
CA GLY A 159 0.23 22.50 -0.72
C GLY A 159 -1.29 22.38 -0.82
N GLN A 160 -1.92 23.39 -1.43
CA GLN A 160 -3.37 23.46 -1.60
C GLN A 160 -3.70 24.03 -2.97
N ASP A 161 -4.64 23.39 -3.66
CA ASP A 161 -5.25 23.83 -4.92
C ASP A 161 -6.74 24.08 -4.68
N GLU A 162 -7.23 25.23 -5.15
CA GLU A 162 -8.63 25.66 -5.01
C GLU A 162 -9.25 25.85 -6.38
N GLY A 163 -10.25 25.02 -6.69
CA GLY A 163 -11.08 25.13 -7.88
C GLY A 163 -12.47 25.65 -7.53
N PHE A 164 -13.13 26.27 -8.50
CA PHE A 164 -14.51 26.70 -8.38
C PHE A 164 -15.35 26.06 -9.49
N VAL A 165 -16.46 25.43 -9.11
CA VAL A 165 -17.45 24.95 -10.08
C VAL A 165 -18.52 26.02 -10.24
N HIS A 166 -18.56 26.65 -11.41
CA HIS A 166 -19.58 27.64 -11.74
C HIS A 166 -20.89 26.95 -12.12
N LEU A 167 -21.97 27.35 -11.46
CA LEU A 167 -23.30 26.81 -11.70
C LEU A 167 -24.07 27.73 -12.64
N THR A 168 -24.70 27.19 -13.67
CA THR A 168 -25.56 27.96 -14.59
C THR A 168 -27.04 27.75 -14.32
N LYS A 169 -27.39 26.74 -13.52
CA LYS A 169 -28.76 26.35 -13.17
C LYS A 169 -28.79 25.84 -11.73
N TYR A 170 -29.95 25.93 -11.10
CA TYR A 170 -30.22 25.39 -9.77
C TYR A 170 -31.58 24.69 -9.76
N ASP A 171 -31.80 23.81 -8.79
CA ASP A 171 -33.12 23.22 -8.50
C ASP A 171 -33.89 24.15 -7.55
N PRO A 172 -35.01 24.77 -7.98
CA PRO A 172 -35.79 25.68 -7.15
C PRO A 172 -36.30 25.03 -5.86
N LYS A 173 -36.63 23.74 -5.90
CA LYS A 173 -37.15 23.01 -4.74
C LYS A 173 -36.07 22.81 -3.69
N ALA A 174 -34.88 22.39 -4.11
CA ALA A 174 -33.73 22.25 -3.22
C ALA A 174 -33.33 23.60 -2.58
N LEU A 175 -33.47 24.71 -3.32
CA LEU A 175 -33.24 26.06 -2.79
C LEU A 175 -34.29 26.42 -1.73
N ALA A 176 -35.57 26.17 -2.00
CA ALA A 176 -36.66 26.43 -1.04
C ALA A 176 -36.47 25.64 0.27
N GLU A 177 -36.13 24.35 0.17
CA GLU A 177 -35.83 23.49 1.32
C GLU A 177 -34.63 24.02 2.13
N ALA A 178 -33.59 24.53 1.46
CA ALA A 178 -32.43 25.12 2.12
C ALA A 178 -32.76 26.43 2.88
N GLU A 179 -33.62 27.28 2.34
CA GLU A 179 -34.08 28.51 3.01
C GLU A 179 -34.93 28.19 4.26
N VAL A 180 -35.75 27.15 4.18
CA VAL A 180 -36.51 26.63 5.33
C VAL A 180 -35.56 26.08 6.41
N GLU A 181 -34.53 25.33 6.04
CA GLU A 181 -33.53 24.82 7.00
C GLU A 181 -32.74 25.96 7.66
N ARG A 182 -32.43 27.04 6.92
CA ARG A 182 -31.82 28.26 7.46
C ARG A 182 -32.73 28.95 8.48
N PHE A 183 -34.03 29.04 8.21
CA PHE A 183 -35.00 29.54 9.17
C PHE A 183 -35.00 28.69 10.45
N LEU A 184 -35.15 27.37 10.33
CA LEU A 184 -35.16 26.46 11.48
C LEU A 184 -33.86 26.57 12.31
N SER A 185 -32.71 26.70 11.65
CA SER A 185 -31.41 26.89 12.30
C SER A 185 -31.29 28.21 13.05
N SER A 186 -31.94 29.28 12.58
CA SER A 186 -31.91 30.60 13.22
C SER A 186 -32.87 30.74 14.40
N VAL A 187 -33.92 29.92 14.44
CA VAL A 187 -35.02 30.04 15.40
C VAL A 187 -35.03 28.92 16.45
N SER A 188 -34.37 27.79 16.19
CA SER A 188 -34.31 26.67 17.15
C SER A 188 -33.23 26.87 18.21
N GLU A 189 -33.62 26.83 19.50
CA GLU A 189 -32.71 26.96 20.65
C GLU A 189 -32.06 25.63 21.08
N LYS A 190 -32.58 24.50 20.60
CA LYS A 190 -32.03 23.16 20.86
C LYS A 190 -31.26 22.71 19.61
N LYS A 191 -30.10 22.06 19.79
CA LYS A 191 -29.46 21.25 18.74
C LYS A 191 -30.44 20.14 18.33
N GLN A 192 -31.36 20.42 17.40
CA GLN A 192 -32.23 19.41 16.83
C GLN A 192 -31.37 18.43 16.03
N ASP A 193 -31.64 17.14 16.23
CA ASP A 193 -31.03 16.06 15.48
C ASP A 193 -31.41 16.25 13.99
N LYS A 194 -30.43 16.43 13.09
CA LYS A 194 -30.66 16.66 11.64
C LYS A 194 -31.28 15.44 10.91
N LYS A 195 -31.70 14.42 11.66
CA LYS A 195 -32.21 13.13 11.16
C LYS A 195 -33.72 13.09 10.89
N GLY A 196 -34.47 14.14 11.24
CA GLY A 196 -35.92 14.22 10.99
C GLY A 196 -36.28 14.92 9.67
N ASP A 197 -37.47 14.58 9.12
CA ASP A 197 -38.04 15.24 7.94
C ASP A 197 -38.19 16.76 8.15
N LEU A 198 -37.71 17.54 7.18
CA LEU A 198 -37.65 19.01 7.21
C LEU A 198 -39.02 19.61 7.50
N TRP A 199 -40.02 19.15 6.77
CA TRP A 199 -41.38 19.69 6.83
C TRP A 199 -42.09 19.35 8.14
N ARG A 200 -41.76 18.19 8.71
CA ARG A 200 -42.27 17.77 10.02
C ARG A 200 -41.72 18.65 11.16
N ARG A 201 -40.48 19.14 11.04
CA ARG A 201 -39.89 20.07 12.03
C ARG A 201 -40.57 21.43 12.02
N LEU A 202 -41.14 21.86 10.90
CA LEU A 202 -41.90 23.10 10.82
C LEU A 202 -43.26 23.02 11.52
N GLU A 203 -43.82 21.83 11.74
CA GLU A 203 -45.15 21.68 12.34
C GLU A 203 -45.25 22.30 13.76
N GLU A 204 -44.12 22.44 14.46
CA GLU A 204 -44.00 23.14 15.75
C GLU A 204 -44.44 24.63 15.67
N PHE A 205 -44.50 25.21 14.48
CA PHE A 205 -44.85 26.61 14.23
C PHE A 205 -46.32 26.81 13.81
N GLY A 206 -47.11 25.74 13.78
CA GLY A 206 -48.54 25.74 13.47
C GLY A 206 -48.85 25.22 12.08
N LYS A 207 -49.79 24.26 12.00
CA LYS A 207 -50.13 23.53 10.76
C LYS A 207 -50.59 24.43 9.61
N GLU A 208 -51.43 25.43 9.89
CA GLU A 208 -51.91 26.37 8.87
C GLU A 208 -50.77 27.18 8.25
N TRP A 209 -49.79 27.58 9.06
CA TRP A 209 -48.61 28.30 8.58
C TRP A 209 -47.68 27.37 7.77
N VAL A 210 -47.48 26.12 8.20
CA VAL A 210 -46.69 25.14 7.44
C VAL A 210 -47.25 24.91 6.04
N GLU A 211 -48.57 24.81 5.88
CA GLU A 211 -49.20 24.66 4.56
C GLU A 211 -48.98 25.90 3.67
N GLN A 212 -48.97 27.10 4.24
CA GLN A 212 -48.61 28.32 3.51
C GLN A 212 -47.14 28.32 3.07
N VAL A 213 -46.24 27.85 3.93
CA VAL A 213 -44.80 27.72 3.61
C VAL A 213 -44.57 26.68 2.52
N LYS A 214 -45.23 25.51 2.58
CA LYS A 214 -45.16 24.49 1.51
C LYS A 214 -45.67 25.04 0.18
N ALA A 215 -46.80 25.74 0.17
CA ALA A 215 -47.33 26.35 -1.04
C ALA A 215 -46.37 27.41 -1.62
N ALA A 216 -45.76 28.24 -0.76
CA ALA A 216 -44.78 29.24 -1.19
C ALA A 216 -43.44 28.62 -1.65
N ALA A 217 -43.09 27.42 -1.20
CA ALA A 217 -41.89 26.70 -1.62
C ALA A 217 -41.99 26.09 -3.03
N GLU A 218 -43.20 25.93 -3.56
CA GLU A 218 -43.45 25.48 -4.94
C GLU A 218 -43.48 26.64 -5.94
N GLU A 219 -43.48 27.90 -5.47
CA GLU A 219 -43.47 29.07 -6.35
C GLU A 219 -42.06 29.31 -6.96
N PRO A 220 -41.96 29.69 -8.25
CA PRO A 220 -40.66 29.92 -8.90
C PRO A 220 -39.84 31.06 -8.27
N ASN A 221 -40.54 32.06 -7.72
CA ASN A 221 -39.93 33.20 -7.03
C ASN A 221 -40.13 33.03 -5.51
N LEU A 222 -39.06 32.69 -4.80
CA LEU A 222 -39.06 32.41 -3.36
C LEU A 222 -39.24 33.67 -2.47
N GLU A 223 -39.57 34.83 -3.05
CA GLU A 223 -39.87 36.07 -2.30
C GLU A 223 -40.93 35.85 -1.21
N LYS A 224 -42.07 35.26 -1.59
CA LYS A 224 -43.17 34.99 -0.66
C LYS A 224 -42.77 34.02 0.46
N LEU A 225 -41.97 33.00 0.12
CA LEU A 225 -41.40 32.08 1.10
C LEU A 225 -40.50 32.84 2.10
N ARG A 226 -39.60 33.69 1.61
CA ARG A 226 -38.67 34.49 2.43
C ARG A 226 -39.38 35.49 3.33
N GLU A 227 -40.48 36.10 2.86
CA GLU A 227 -41.32 36.98 3.67
C GLU A 227 -41.98 36.23 4.82
N LEU A 228 -42.61 35.08 4.55
CA LEU A 228 -43.25 34.25 5.57
C LEU A 228 -42.25 33.79 6.64
N LEU A 229 -41.07 33.31 6.23
CA LEU A 229 -40.00 32.88 7.14
C LEU A 229 -39.44 34.05 7.96
N SER A 230 -39.26 35.22 7.34
CA SER A 230 -38.77 36.43 8.03
C SER A 230 -39.75 36.96 9.05
N GLY A 231 -41.04 37.01 8.69
CA GLY A 231 -42.10 37.44 9.60
C GLY A 231 -42.13 36.56 10.84
N LYS A 232 -42.10 35.24 10.64
CA LYS A 232 -42.10 34.26 11.73
C LYS A 232 -40.83 34.30 12.59
N ALA A 233 -39.67 34.60 12.00
CA ALA A 233 -38.43 34.77 12.75
C ALA A 233 -38.44 36.05 13.60
N LYS A 234 -38.97 37.15 13.07
CA LYS A 234 -39.11 38.43 13.78
C LYS A 234 -40.03 38.34 14.99
N GLU A 235 -41.13 37.59 14.90
CA GLU A 235 -42.01 37.29 16.05
C GLU A 235 -41.24 36.66 17.23
N LYS A 236 -40.16 35.93 16.94
CA LYS A 236 -39.28 35.30 17.93
C LYS A 236 -38.01 36.11 18.22
N GLY A 237 -37.93 37.35 17.76
CA GLY A 237 -36.76 38.22 17.97
C GLY A 237 -35.49 37.74 17.26
N LYS A 238 -35.63 36.96 16.18
CA LYS A 238 -34.51 36.41 15.38
C LYS A 238 -34.54 36.96 13.96
N GLN A 239 -33.42 36.83 13.27
CA GLN A 239 -33.27 37.19 11.86
C GLN A 239 -32.76 35.98 11.08
N VAL A 240 -33.33 35.76 9.89
CA VAL A 240 -32.88 34.73 8.94
C VAL A 240 -32.01 35.40 7.88
N ASN A 241 -30.84 34.85 7.62
CA ASN A 241 -30.02 35.24 6.48
C ASN A 241 -30.31 34.25 5.34
N PHE A 242 -30.92 34.72 4.26
CA PHE A 242 -31.24 33.89 3.08
C PHE A 242 -30.06 33.75 2.13
N ILE A 243 -30.18 32.86 1.15
CA ILE A 243 -29.13 32.61 0.15
C ILE A 243 -29.14 33.76 -0.87
N GLU A 244 -28.03 34.50 -0.95
CA GLU A 244 -27.90 35.68 -1.82
C GLU A 244 -27.79 35.32 -3.31
N SER A 245 -27.13 34.21 -3.63
CA SER A 245 -27.02 33.70 -5.01
C SER A 245 -27.26 32.19 -5.06
N ALA A 246 -28.29 31.78 -5.81
CA ALA A 246 -28.64 30.39 -6.02
C ALA A 246 -27.61 29.62 -6.89
N THR A 247 -26.69 30.34 -7.53
CA THR A 247 -25.66 29.80 -8.43
C THR A 247 -24.26 30.21 -7.97
N SER A 248 -24.07 30.46 -6.67
CA SER A 248 -22.75 30.72 -6.13
C SER A 248 -21.79 29.58 -6.49
N PRO A 249 -20.55 29.89 -6.94
CA PRO A 249 -19.60 28.86 -7.30
C PRO A 249 -19.31 27.95 -6.11
N LEU A 250 -19.34 26.64 -6.33
CA LEU A 250 -19.00 25.67 -5.28
C LEU A 250 -17.47 25.54 -5.22
N PRO A 251 -16.81 25.93 -4.11
CA PRO A 251 -15.37 25.74 -3.97
C PRO A 251 -15.07 24.25 -3.76
N TYR A 252 -14.02 23.76 -4.43
CA TYR A 252 -13.46 22.45 -4.23
C TYR A 252 -11.96 22.58 -3.96
N THR A 253 -11.52 22.04 -2.82
CA THR A 253 -10.14 22.15 -2.38
C THR A 253 -9.48 20.78 -2.44
N THR A 254 -8.35 20.68 -3.16
CA THR A 254 -7.47 19.51 -3.05
C THR A 254 -6.17 19.91 -2.38
N ARG A 255 -5.87 19.28 -1.24
CA ARG A 255 -4.54 19.39 -0.65
C ARG A 255 -3.62 18.36 -1.29
N PHE A 256 -2.38 18.74 -1.52
CA PHE A 256 -1.33 17.89 -2.08
C PHE A 256 -0.06 18.06 -1.26
N TYR A 257 0.95 17.25 -1.54
CA TYR A 257 2.25 17.34 -0.87
C TYR A 257 3.40 17.52 -1.85
N ASN A 258 4.45 18.19 -1.40
CA ASN A 258 5.72 18.32 -2.07
C ASN A 258 6.82 17.76 -1.15
N THR A 259 7.30 16.56 -1.47
CA THR A 259 8.31 15.86 -0.67
C THR A 259 8.96 14.69 -1.41
N HIS A 260 9.93 14.05 -0.78
CA HIS A 260 10.49 12.78 -1.19
C HIS A 260 9.99 11.66 -0.27
N LEU A 261 9.49 10.57 -0.85
CA LEU A 261 8.96 9.44 -0.08
C LEU A 261 9.92 8.25 -0.14
N GLN A 262 10.41 7.80 1.01
CA GLN A 262 11.26 6.62 1.12
C GLN A 262 10.42 5.36 1.35
N GLY A 263 10.70 4.31 0.57
CA GLY A 263 10.18 2.96 0.78
C GLY A 263 11.30 1.95 1.04
N ILE A 264 10.97 0.87 1.75
CA ILE A 264 11.82 -0.29 1.98
C ILE A 264 11.06 -1.54 1.53
N PHE A 265 11.78 -2.50 0.94
CA PHE A 265 11.22 -3.78 0.55
C PHE A 265 12.17 -4.94 0.87
N CYS A 266 11.60 -6.13 0.97
CA CYS A 266 12.32 -7.38 1.07
C CYS A 266 11.56 -8.45 0.28
N LEU A 267 12.23 -9.09 -0.66
CA LEU A 267 11.72 -10.23 -1.40
C LEU A 267 12.31 -11.50 -0.80
N ASP A 268 11.47 -12.39 -0.28
CA ASP A 268 11.86 -13.76 0.03
C ASP A 268 11.95 -14.57 -1.28
N TYR A 269 13.13 -14.52 -1.89
CA TYR A 269 13.44 -15.18 -3.15
C TYR A 269 13.41 -16.71 -3.02
N SER A 270 13.68 -17.22 -1.81
CA SER A 270 13.62 -18.65 -1.51
C SER A 270 12.20 -19.22 -1.60
N ARG A 271 11.17 -18.40 -1.31
CA ARG A 271 9.76 -18.82 -1.33
C ARG A 271 9.09 -18.78 -2.70
N LEU A 272 9.66 -18.09 -3.69
CA LEU A 272 9.08 -17.99 -5.04
C LEU A 272 8.98 -19.38 -5.71
N GLY A 273 7.77 -19.75 -6.13
CA GLY A 273 7.53 -21.04 -6.76
C GLY A 273 7.58 -22.25 -5.82
N VAL A 274 7.52 -22.04 -4.51
CA VAL A 274 7.39 -23.10 -3.49
C VAL A 274 6.08 -22.87 -2.74
N PHE A 275 5.30 -23.92 -2.53
CA PHE A 275 3.94 -23.84 -2.01
C PHE A 275 3.73 -24.80 -0.83
N TRP A 276 3.28 -24.27 0.29
CA TRP A 276 3.09 -25.02 1.52
C TRP A 276 1.61 -25.35 1.73
N ASN A 277 1.29 -26.64 1.70
CA ASN A 277 -0.03 -27.16 2.08
C ASN A 277 0.12 -27.89 3.41
N VAL A 278 0.25 -27.14 4.50
CA VAL A 278 0.63 -27.66 5.83
C VAL A 278 -0.34 -27.15 6.89
N GLY A 279 -0.85 -28.07 7.71
CA GLY A 279 -1.81 -27.74 8.78
C GLY A 279 -3.16 -27.25 8.28
N ASP A 280 -3.65 -26.15 8.85
CA ASP A 280 -4.95 -25.52 8.56
C ASP A 280 -4.90 -24.56 7.36
N ARG A 281 -3.69 -24.26 6.84
CA ARG A 281 -3.46 -23.31 5.75
C ARG A 281 -2.83 -24.01 4.57
N ILE A 282 -3.48 -23.84 3.42
CA ILE A 282 -2.96 -24.35 2.15
C ILE A 282 -2.70 -23.20 1.21
N GLU A 283 -1.52 -23.20 0.59
CA GLU A 283 -1.19 -22.21 -0.41
C GLU A 283 -1.78 -22.60 -1.76
N LEU A 284 -1.77 -23.89 -2.13
CA LEU A 284 -2.41 -24.39 -3.35
C LEU A 284 -3.68 -25.17 -3.05
N GLU A 285 -4.76 -24.85 -3.76
CA GLU A 285 -6.00 -25.62 -3.71
C GLU A 285 -5.78 -27.06 -4.22
N GLU A 286 -6.29 -28.06 -3.51
CA GLU A 286 -5.98 -29.47 -3.77
C GLU A 286 -6.41 -29.95 -5.17
N THR A 287 -7.51 -29.41 -5.70
CA THR A 287 -7.95 -29.71 -7.08
C THR A 287 -6.92 -29.22 -8.11
N LYS A 288 -6.33 -28.04 -7.89
CA LYS A 288 -5.26 -27.49 -8.73
C LYS A 288 -3.97 -28.29 -8.57
N VAL A 289 -3.64 -28.73 -7.36
CA VAL A 289 -2.47 -29.59 -7.11
C VAL A 289 -2.54 -30.86 -7.96
N LYS A 290 -3.66 -31.60 -7.90
CA LYS A 290 -3.85 -32.83 -8.70
C LYS A 290 -3.64 -32.57 -10.19
N LYS A 291 -4.25 -31.50 -10.71
CA LYS A 291 -4.10 -31.06 -12.11
C LYS A 291 -2.64 -30.74 -12.45
N PHE A 292 -1.96 -29.93 -11.64
CA PHE A 292 -0.61 -29.46 -11.95
C PHE A 292 0.47 -30.53 -11.78
N LEU A 293 0.26 -31.52 -10.91
CA LEU A 293 1.11 -32.71 -10.83
C LEU A 293 0.96 -33.57 -12.10
N GLN A 294 -0.27 -33.77 -12.59
CA GLN A 294 -0.51 -34.49 -13.85
C GLN A 294 0.09 -33.77 -15.06
N GLU A 295 0.01 -32.43 -15.08
CA GLU A 295 0.61 -31.58 -16.13
C GLU A 295 2.13 -31.38 -15.96
N LEU A 296 2.75 -31.98 -14.93
CA LEU A 296 4.18 -31.81 -14.61
C LEU A 296 4.62 -30.35 -14.43
N LYS A 297 3.70 -29.46 -14.04
CA LYS A 297 3.99 -28.04 -13.73
C LYS A 297 4.58 -27.86 -12.33
N ILE A 298 4.25 -28.78 -11.42
CA ILE A 298 4.76 -28.83 -10.05
C ILE A 298 5.28 -30.23 -9.71
N GLU A 299 6.13 -30.28 -8.70
CA GLU A 299 6.70 -31.48 -8.11
C GLU A 299 6.36 -31.50 -6.61
N ASP A 300 6.13 -32.70 -6.07
CA ASP A 300 6.10 -32.90 -4.62
C ASP A 300 7.53 -32.99 -4.10
N VAL A 301 7.89 -32.08 -3.20
CA VAL A 301 9.23 -31.99 -2.60
C VAL A 301 9.18 -32.15 -1.08
N THR A 302 8.09 -32.72 -0.56
CA THR A 302 7.82 -32.88 0.87
C THR A 302 8.98 -33.54 1.61
N ASP A 303 9.60 -34.56 1.03
CA ASP A 303 10.66 -35.35 1.67
C ASP A 303 12.07 -34.79 1.43
N GLN A 304 12.22 -33.68 0.71
CA GLN A 304 13.52 -33.04 0.46
C GLN A 304 13.87 -32.08 1.59
N GLU A 305 15.15 -31.99 1.97
CA GLU A 305 15.65 -30.94 2.86
C GLU A 305 15.52 -29.54 2.21
N PRO A 306 15.05 -28.49 2.92
CA PRO A 306 14.69 -28.46 4.34
C PRO A 306 13.18 -28.70 4.63
N TYR A 307 12.41 -29.19 3.66
CA TYR A 307 10.94 -29.31 3.74
C TYR A 307 10.45 -30.54 4.52
N ASN A 308 11.25 -31.60 4.59
CA ASN A 308 10.97 -32.78 5.41
C ASN A 308 10.77 -32.43 6.90
N MET A 309 11.58 -31.52 7.45
CA MET A 309 11.43 -31.03 8.82
C MET A 309 10.16 -30.20 9.00
N LEU A 310 9.85 -29.33 8.03
CA LEU A 310 8.65 -28.49 8.05
C LEU A 310 7.35 -29.31 8.08
N THR A 311 7.34 -30.46 7.39
CA THR A 311 6.15 -31.30 7.23
C THR A 311 6.10 -32.49 8.19
N GLN A 312 7.11 -32.66 9.05
CA GLN A 312 7.31 -33.88 9.85
C GLN A 312 7.31 -35.14 8.97
N SER A 313 8.10 -35.12 7.90
CA SER A 313 8.15 -36.16 6.85
C SER A 313 6.76 -36.47 6.28
N GLY A 314 6.01 -35.41 5.99
CA GLY A 314 4.67 -35.51 5.44
C GLY A 314 3.54 -35.79 6.43
N ALA A 315 3.78 -35.90 7.73
CA ALA A 315 2.72 -36.15 8.71
C ALA A 315 1.71 -35.00 8.81
N ILE A 316 2.15 -33.74 8.67
CA ILE A 316 1.30 -32.56 8.86
C ILE A 316 1.00 -31.78 7.57
N GLY A 317 1.40 -32.32 6.41
CA GLY A 317 1.10 -31.70 5.12
C GLY A 317 2.04 -32.09 3.99
N ARG A 318 2.00 -31.28 2.93
CA ARG A 318 2.81 -31.45 1.72
C ARG A 318 3.41 -30.13 1.28
N VAL A 319 4.58 -30.20 0.63
CA VAL A 319 5.23 -29.04 0.01
C VAL A 319 5.40 -29.31 -1.49
N TYR A 320 4.93 -28.38 -2.30
CA TYR A 320 5.04 -28.43 -3.74
C TYR A 320 6.03 -27.37 -4.25
N ARG A 321 6.69 -27.64 -5.35
CA ARG A 321 7.60 -26.71 -6.03
C ARG A 321 7.32 -26.68 -7.53
N LEU A 322 7.51 -25.55 -8.20
CA LEU A 322 7.49 -25.52 -9.67
C LEU A 322 8.60 -26.41 -10.26
N ALA A 323 8.32 -27.15 -11.34
CA ALA A 323 9.32 -28.02 -11.97
C ALA A 323 10.57 -27.24 -12.45
N ASN A 324 10.38 -26.08 -13.11
CA ASN A 324 11.46 -25.19 -13.54
C ASN A 324 11.67 -24.01 -12.57
N ARG A 325 11.64 -24.27 -11.26
CA ARG A 325 11.61 -23.22 -10.22
C ARG A 325 12.75 -22.20 -10.35
N ASP A 326 13.97 -22.62 -10.69
CA ASP A 326 15.13 -21.71 -10.70
C ASP A 326 15.09 -20.70 -11.85
N GLU A 327 14.68 -21.14 -13.04
CA GLU A 327 14.44 -20.22 -14.16
C GLU A 327 13.23 -19.31 -13.88
N ILE A 328 12.12 -19.89 -13.40
CA ILE A 328 10.88 -19.15 -13.16
C ILE A 328 11.06 -18.10 -12.06
N ARG A 329 11.66 -18.45 -10.92
CA ARG A 329 11.89 -17.49 -9.82
C ARG A 329 12.79 -16.34 -10.29
N LYS A 330 13.82 -16.63 -11.09
CA LYS A 330 14.79 -15.64 -11.58
C LYS A 330 14.07 -14.66 -12.50
N LYS A 331 13.30 -15.18 -13.45
CA LYS A 331 12.46 -14.36 -14.33
C LYS A 331 11.48 -13.51 -13.53
N ARG A 332 10.71 -14.12 -12.62
CA ARG A 332 9.70 -13.43 -11.78
C ARG A 332 10.30 -12.28 -10.97
N ALA A 333 11.43 -12.52 -10.30
CA ALA A 333 12.11 -11.50 -9.52
C ALA A 333 12.75 -10.40 -10.40
N ALA A 334 13.39 -10.75 -11.51
CA ALA A 334 13.96 -9.78 -12.44
C ALA A 334 12.89 -8.86 -13.03
N ASP A 335 11.76 -9.43 -13.48
CA ASP A 335 10.59 -8.69 -13.97
C ASP A 335 10.02 -7.76 -12.90
N LEU A 336 9.91 -8.23 -11.65
CA LEU A 336 9.48 -7.42 -10.51
C LEU A 336 10.39 -6.20 -10.28
N PHE A 337 11.72 -6.40 -10.29
CA PHE A 337 12.66 -5.29 -10.07
C PHE A 337 12.68 -4.32 -11.25
N ARG A 338 12.55 -4.80 -12.49
CA ARG A 338 12.37 -3.91 -13.66
C ARG A 338 11.12 -3.06 -13.49
N ALA A 339 10.00 -3.67 -13.10
CA ALA A 339 8.75 -2.95 -12.84
C ALA A 339 8.88 -1.92 -11.72
N LEU A 340 9.66 -2.21 -10.67
CA LEU A 340 9.93 -1.26 -9.58
C LEU A 340 10.66 -0.01 -10.09
N ALA A 341 11.63 -0.16 -11.00
CA ALA A 341 12.38 0.97 -11.54
C ALA A 341 11.55 1.88 -12.47
N VAL A 342 10.45 1.37 -13.03
CA VAL A 342 9.49 2.13 -13.86
C VAL A 342 8.11 2.21 -13.21
N LEU A 343 8.06 2.22 -11.87
CA LEU A 343 6.82 2.18 -11.10
C LEU A 343 5.79 3.23 -11.57
N ARG A 344 4.55 2.79 -11.82
CA ARG A 344 3.42 3.65 -12.20
C ARG A 344 2.24 3.43 -11.27
N GLY A 345 1.53 4.51 -10.94
CA GLY A 345 0.41 4.47 -10.01
C GLY A 345 0.14 5.82 -9.36
N GLY A 346 -0.54 5.81 -8.22
CA GLY A 346 -0.99 7.02 -7.54
C GLY A 346 -2.47 7.32 -7.77
N ALA A 347 -3.06 8.07 -6.85
CA ALA A 347 -4.40 8.62 -7.01
C ALA A 347 -4.36 9.88 -7.89
N LYS A 348 -5.52 10.28 -8.43
CA LYS A 348 -5.72 11.54 -9.18
C LYS A 348 -4.64 11.82 -10.25
N GLN A 349 -4.16 10.77 -10.94
CA GLN A 349 -3.09 10.87 -11.94
C GLN A 349 -3.45 11.80 -13.10
N ALA A 350 -4.72 11.86 -13.52
CA ALA A 350 -5.16 12.81 -14.54
C ALA A 350 -5.05 14.28 -14.11
N GLN A 351 -5.09 14.56 -12.80
CA GLN A 351 -4.96 15.91 -12.25
C GLN A 351 -3.49 16.27 -11.96
N PHE A 352 -2.71 15.34 -11.41
CA PHE A 352 -1.37 15.63 -10.90
C PHE A 352 -0.20 15.09 -11.75
N GLY A 353 -0.42 14.05 -12.56
CA GLY A 353 0.61 13.48 -13.43
C GLY A 353 1.90 13.07 -12.72
N THR A 354 1.85 12.74 -11.42
CA THR A 354 3.06 12.57 -10.60
C THR A 354 3.89 11.36 -11.04
N ASP A 355 5.14 11.59 -11.41
CA ASP A 355 6.13 10.54 -11.68
C ASP A 355 6.61 9.89 -10.36
N ILE A 356 6.19 8.65 -10.13
CA ILE A 356 6.57 7.87 -8.94
C ILE A 356 7.67 6.84 -9.20
N ALA A 357 8.35 6.89 -10.34
CA ALA A 357 9.49 6.01 -10.59
C ALA A 357 10.66 6.37 -9.64
N PRO A 358 11.34 5.38 -9.03
CA PRO A 358 12.48 5.61 -8.16
C PRO A 358 13.54 6.51 -8.77
N LYS A 359 13.91 7.56 -8.03
CA LYS A 359 15.04 8.44 -8.37
C LYS A 359 16.34 7.93 -7.74
N VAL A 360 16.22 7.25 -6.60
CA VAL A 360 17.30 6.45 -6.01
C VAL A 360 16.76 5.07 -5.67
N LEU A 361 17.57 4.04 -5.86
CA LEU A 361 17.27 2.67 -5.47
C LEU A 361 18.56 2.00 -4.99
N VAL A 362 18.55 1.49 -3.76
CA VAL A 362 19.63 0.67 -3.19
C VAL A 362 19.09 -0.73 -3.00
N LEU A 363 19.80 -1.75 -3.49
CA LEU A 363 19.40 -3.14 -3.31
C LEU A 363 20.59 -4.11 -3.30
N ALA A 364 20.44 -5.21 -2.57
CA ALA A 364 21.39 -6.32 -2.53
C ALA A 364 20.68 -7.65 -2.27
N GLY A 365 21.23 -8.73 -2.80
CA GLY A 365 20.90 -10.08 -2.39
C GLY A 365 21.50 -10.39 -1.03
N LEU A 366 20.71 -11.02 -0.16
CA LEU A 366 21.05 -11.33 1.23
C LEU A 366 20.85 -12.81 1.53
N THR A 367 21.52 -13.27 2.58
CA THR A 367 21.33 -14.61 3.16
C THR A 367 20.29 -14.64 4.28
N CYS A 368 19.79 -13.47 4.70
CA CYS A 368 18.79 -13.31 5.76
C CYS A 368 17.59 -12.47 5.32
N GLY A 369 16.46 -12.62 6.00
CA GLY A 369 15.23 -11.87 5.72
C GLY A 369 15.15 -10.46 6.30
N ASN A 370 16.18 -9.99 7.00
CA ASN A 370 16.22 -8.65 7.57
C ASN A 370 16.37 -7.59 6.45
N PRO A 371 15.47 -6.60 6.34
CA PRO A 371 15.65 -5.48 5.42
C PRO A 371 16.70 -4.52 6.00
N ILE A 372 17.95 -4.60 5.54
CA ILE A 372 19.08 -3.89 6.17
C ILE A 372 19.21 -2.41 5.77
N PHE A 373 18.58 -2.00 4.66
CA PHE A 373 18.74 -0.65 4.08
C PHE A 373 17.71 0.36 4.60
N ASN A 374 17.61 0.53 5.92
CA ASN A 374 16.65 1.47 6.52
C ASN A 374 17.27 2.86 6.72
N HIS A 375 16.45 3.91 6.66
CA HIS A 375 16.83 5.28 7.05
C HIS A 375 18.08 5.89 6.39
N LEU A 376 18.45 5.43 5.18
CA LEU A 376 19.62 5.90 4.44
C LEU A 376 19.49 7.28 3.80
N PHE A 377 18.34 7.93 3.93
CA PHE A 377 18.10 9.25 3.35
C PHE A 377 17.67 10.26 4.42
N GLN A 378 17.89 11.53 4.11
CA GLN A 378 17.34 12.68 4.82
C GLN A 378 17.03 13.79 3.84
N ASP A 379 16.09 14.66 4.19
CA ASP A 379 15.81 15.89 3.45
C ASP A 379 16.44 17.06 4.20
N ASP A 380 17.21 17.91 3.50
CA ASP A 380 17.82 19.11 4.07
C ASP A 380 17.04 20.41 3.77
N GLY A 381 15.90 20.30 3.09
CA GLY A 381 15.05 21.41 2.66
C GLY A 381 15.15 21.70 1.17
N ASP A 382 16.34 21.55 0.58
CA ASP A 382 16.58 21.82 -0.85
C ASP A 382 16.49 20.53 -1.67
N ALA A 383 17.16 19.48 -1.20
CA ALA A 383 17.29 18.22 -1.93
C ALA A 383 17.61 17.05 -0.99
N PRO A 384 17.31 15.81 -1.39
CA PRO A 384 17.60 14.66 -0.56
C PRO A 384 19.11 14.39 -0.50
N LEU A 385 19.57 14.00 0.69
CA LEU A 385 20.93 13.56 0.97
C LEU A 385 20.95 12.07 1.29
N PHE A 386 21.99 11.38 0.79
CA PHE A 386 22.28 10.00 1.18
C PHE A 386 23.21 9.97 2.39
N LYS A 387 22.86 9.22 3.44
CA LYS A 387 23.64 9.11 4.68
C LYS A 387 24.80 8.13 4.51
N ILE A 388 25.93 8.65 4.01
CA ILE A 388 27.15 7.89 3.72
C ILE A 388 27.63 7.06 4.92
N GLU A 389 27.74 7.67 6.10
CA GLU A 389 28.29 6.99 7.28
C GLU A 389 27.35 5.89 7.80
N ALA A 390 26.04 6.12 7.78
CA ALA A 390 25.06 5.09 8.10
C ALA A 390 25.12 3.92 7.11
N PHE A 391 25.31 4.20 5.82
CA PHE A 391 25.49 3.16 4.81
C PHE A 391 26.77 2.33 5.02
N LYS A 392 27.89 2.97 5.35
CA LYS A 392 29.13 2.27 5.71
C LYS A 392 28.95 1.39 6.95
N GLU A 393 28.21 1.86 7.95
CA GLU A 393 27.86 1.07 9.13
C GLU A 393 27.04 -0.17 8.76
N VAL A 394 26.05 -0.03 7.85
CA VAL A 394 25.30 -1.17 7.32
C VAL A 394 26.20 -2.19 6.62
N ILE A 395 27.15 -1.75 5.78
CA ILE A 395 28.11 -2.68 5.14
C ILE A 395 28.91 -3.43 6.21
N LYS A 396 29.44 -2.70 7.20
CA LYS A 396 30.27 -3.24 8.26
C LYS A 396 29.54 -4.30 9.09
N ASP A 397 28.30 -4.03 9.47
CA ASP A 397 27.51 -4.90 10.35
C ASP A 397 26.98 -6.15 9.63
N TYR A 398 26.67 -6.03 8.33
CA TYR A 398 26.00 -7.07 7.56
C TYR A 398 26.86 -7.74 6.47
N ALA A 399 28.16 -7.49 6.43
CA ALA A 399 29.03 -8.02 5.37
C ALA A 399 28.98 -9.55 5.19
N ASP A 400 28.82 -10.32 6.26
CA ASP A 400 28.66 -11.79 6.21
C ASP A 400 27.30 -12.24 5.65
N ARG A 401 26.33 -11.33 5.58
CA ARG A 401 24.97 -11.59 5.12
C ARG A 401 24.66 -11.03 3.74
N ILE A 402 25.53 -10.19 3.19
CA ILE A 402 25.40 -9.64 1.85
C ILE A 402 25.99 -10.64 0.84
N ALA A 403 25.14 -11.17 -0.03
CA ALA A 403 25.47 -12.25 -0.98
C ALA A 403 25.81 -11.75 -2.39
N THR A 404 25.45 -10.51 -2.72
CA THR A 404 25.72 -9.88 -4.02
C THR A 404 26.40 -8.53 -3.80
N PRO A 405 26.95 -7.89 -4.85
CA PRO A 405 27.25 -6.46 -4.79
C PRO A 405 26.03 -5.66 -4.32
N ILE A 406 26.26 -4.61 -3.55
CA ILE A 406 25.25 -3.60 -3.25
C ILE A 406 25.17 -2.68 -4.46
N LEU A 407 23.98 -2.59 -5.05
CA LEU A 407 23.73 -1.76 -6.21
C LEU A 407 23.06 -0.47 -5.76
N ILE A 408 23.70 0.67 -6.01
CA ILE A 408 23.16 2.01 -5.75
C ILE A 408 22.81 2.64 -7.10
N GLY A 409 21.53 2.61 -7.46
CA GLY A 409 20.98 3.30 -8.60
C GLY A 409 20.64 4.75 -8.27
N VAL A 410 21.23 5.73 -8.95
CA VAL A 410 20.99 7.17 -8.74
C VAL A 410 20.64 7.84 -10.07
N ARG A 411 19.54 8.60 -10.12
CA ARG A 411 19.26 9.53 -11.22
C ARG A 411 20.14 10.76 -11.08
N ALA A 412 20.85 11.11 -12.16
CA ALA A 412 21.74 12.26 -12.18
C ALA A 412 20.99 13.56 -11.82
N GLY A 413 21.59 14.37 -10.95
CA GLY A 413 21.08 15.65 -10.47
C GLY A 413 20.06 15.55 -9.34
N TYR A 414 19.73 14.35 -8.84
CA TYR A 414 18.69 14.19 -7.83
C TYR A 414 19.19 14.29 -6.39
N LEU A 415 20.33 13.68 -6.06
CA LEU A 415 20.92 13.75 -4.71
C LEU A 415 21.85 14.96 -4.62
N LYS A 416 21.78 15.70 -3.51
CA LYS A 416 22.67 16.84 -3.27
C LYS A 416 24.14 16.43 -3.14
N ASN A 417 24.39 15.28 -2.50
CA ASN A 417 25.73 14.69 -2.33
C ASN A 417 26.03 13.58 -3.34
N GLU A 418 25.55 13.71 -4.59
CA GLU A 418 25.73 12.68 -5.63
C GLU A 418 27.21 12.33 -5.87
N ALA A 419 28.13 13.29 -5.85
CA ALA A 419 29.56 13.05 -6.05
C ALA A 419 30.13 12.10 -4.97
N ASP A 420 29.75 12.31 -3.71
CA ASP A 420 30.17 11.45 -2.60
C ASP A 420 29.57 10.05 -2.70
N VAL A 421 28.33 9.95 -3.17
CA VAL A 421 27.67 8.66 -3.41
C VAL A 421 28.36 7.90 -4.53
N ARG A 422 28.74 8.56 -5.62
CA ARG A 422 29.53 7.94 -6.71
C ARG A 422 30.91 7.50 -6.23
N ALA A 423 31.51 8.25 -5.31
CA ALA A 423 32.79 7.88 -4.69
C ALA A 423 32.70 6.65 -3.77
N LEU A 424 31.51 6.10 -3.49
CA LEU A 424 31.36 4.82 -2.78
C LEU A 424 31.65 3.60 -3.65
N GLU A 425 31.81 3.76 -4.95
CA GLU A 425 32.04 2.64 -5.86
C GLU A 425 33.38 1.93 -5.56
N GLY A 426 33.33 0.60 -5.42
CA GLY A 426 34.49 -0.25 -5.18
C GLY A 426 34.26 -1.31 -4.12
N TRP A 427 35.35 -1.94 -3.70
CA TRP A 427 35.36 -3.02 -2.72
C TRP A 427 35.61 -2.49 -1.31
N TYR A 428 34.82 -2.99 -0.36
CA TYR A 428 34.98 -2.73 1.06
C TYR A 428 35.39 -3.99 1.78
N ARG A 429 36.47 -3.90 2.55
CA ARG A 429 36.94 -4.96 3.44
C ARG A 429 36.45 -4.71 4.86
N VAL A 430 35.90 -5.75 5.48
CA VAL A 430 35.54 -5.72 6.91
C VAL A 430 36.60 -6.45 7.72
N GLU A 431 37.32 -5.70 8.57
CA GLU A 431 38.30 -6.24 9.50
C GLU A 431 37.66 -6.47 10.86
N ARG A 432 37.44 -7.74 11.21
CA ARG A 432 36.91 -8.16 12.51
C ARG A 432 38.08 -8.61 13.39
N PRO A 433 38.51 -7.81 14.38
CA PRO A 433 39.57 -8.21 15.30
C PRO A 433 39.15 -9.44 16.12
N SER A 434 40.12 -10.29 16.46
CA SER A 434 39.89 -11.52 17.25
C SER A 434 39.65 -11.24 18.75
N GLU A 435 40.02 -10.05 19.22
CA GLU A 435 39.83 -9.62 20.60
C GLU A 435 38.36 -9.26 20.89
N ALA A 436 37.85 -9.71 22.04
CA ALA A 436 36.49 -9.42 22.46
C ALA A 436 36.26 -7.90 22.60
N CYS A 437 35.12 -7.41 22.10
CA CYS A 437 34.72 -6.00 22.12
C CYS A 437 35.60 -5.01 21.31
N ALA A 438 36.61 -5.49 20.59
CA ALA A 438 37.40 -4.61 19.72
C ALA A 438 36.57 -4.10 18.54
N LYS A 439 36.80 -2.83 18.15
CA LYS A 439 36.01 -2.17 17.10
C LYS A 439 36.30 -2.79 15.74
N THR A 440 35.27 -3.35 15.12
CA THR A 440 35.32 -3.75 13.69
C THR A 440 35.60 -2.52 12.84
N LYS A 441 36.50 -2.65 11.85
CA LYS A 441 36.86 -1.57 10.92
C LYS A 441 36.37 -1.89 9.52
N LEU A 442 35.97 -0.85 8.79
CA LEU A 442 35.64 -0.90 7.37
C LEU A 442 36.75 -0.17 6.61
N VAL A 443 37.37 -0.82 5.64
CA VAL A 443 38.44 -0.27 4.79
C VAL A 443 37.96 -0.28 3.34
N GLY A 444 38.20 0.81 2.62
CA GLY A 444 37.78 1.00 1.22
C GLY A 444 37.10 2.35 0.97
N PRO A 445 36.68 2.62 -0.27
CA PRO A 445 36.62 1.67 -1.38
C PRO A 445 37.98 1.39 -2.06
N GLU A 446 38.22 0.13 -2.39
CA GLU A 446 39.37 -0.35 -3.17
C GLU A 446 38.94 -0.76 -4.59
N ARG A 447 39.82 -0.66 -5.59
CA ARG A 447 39.46 -1.00 -6.99
C ARG A 447 39.39 -2.49 -7.26
N GLU A 448 40.22 -3.27 -6.58
CA GLU A 448 40.35 -4.71 -6.79
C GLU A 448 39.75 -5.48 -5.62
N LYS A 449 39.30 -6.71 -5.89
CA LYS A 449 38.71 -7.57 -4.88
C LYS A 449 39.80 -8.04 -3.89
N PRO A 450 39.64 -7.82 -2.58
CA PRO A 450 40.58 -8.33 -1.57
C PRO A 450 40.64 -9.87 -1.57
N SER A 451 41.84 -10.43 -1.39
CA SER A 451 42.10 -11.87 -1.53
C SER A 451 41.70 -12.73 -0.33
N GLU A 452 41.58 -12.18 0.88
CA GLU A 452 41.52 -12.99 2.13
C GLU A 452 40.48 -12.55 3.18
N THR A 453 39.53 -11.67 2.85
CA THR A 453 38.56 -11.13 3.81
C THR A 453 37.13 -11.11 3.28
N THR A 454 36.15 -11.10 4.19
CA THR A 454 34.76 -10.77 3.85
C THR A 454 34.75 -9.38 3.22
N ALA A 455 34.51 -9.34 1.90
CA ALA A 455 34.53 -8.14 1.11
C ALA A 455 33.18 -7.93 0.44
N VAL A 456 32.70 -6.69 0.47
CA VAL A 456 31.43 -6.27 -0.14
C VAL A 456 31.75 -5.31 -1.27
N GLU A 457 31.26 -5.61 -2.47
CA GLU A 457 31.34 -4.71 -3.61
C GLU A 457 30.17 -3.73 -3.58
N VAL A 458 30.44 -2.46 -3.85
CA VAL A 458 29.43 -1.43 -4.09
C VAL A 458 29.56 -0.96 -5.54
N ARG A 459 28.46 -0.94 -6.28
CA ARG A 459 28.39 -0.41 -7.65
C ARG A 459 27.41 0.75 -7.70
N VAL A 460 27.80 1.82 -8.41
CA VAL A 460 26.96 3.02 -8.55
C VAL A 460 26.51 3.17 -9.99
N LEU A 461 25.21 3.04 -10.22
CA LEU A 461 24.60 2.88 -11.54
C LEU A 461 23.38 3.80 -11.68
N THR A 462 22.65 3.71 -12.80
CA THR A 462 21.28 4.24 -12.86
C THR A 462 20.31 3.30 -12.13
N PRO A 463 19.13 3.75 -11.67
CA PRO A 463 18.12 2.85 -11.10
C PRO A 463 17.76 1.68 -12.02
N MET A 464 17.73 1.93 -13.34
CA MET A 464 17.39 0.90 -14.32
C MET A 464 18.50 -0.14 -14.51
N ASP A 465 19.75 0.31 -14.59
CA ASP A 465 20.88 -0.60 -14.73
C ASP A 465 21.13 -1.39 -13.44
N GLY A 466 20.86 -0.78 -12.28
CA GLY A 466 20.89 -1.47 -10.98
C GLY A 466 19.94 -2.67 -10.92
N VAL A 467 18.68 -2.51 -11.32
CA VAL A 467 17.73 -3.66 -11.29
C VAL A 467 18.01 -4.70 -12.37
N LYS A 468 18.54 -4.30 -13.53
CA LYS A 468 19.00 -5.25 -14.56
C LYS A 468 20.16 -6.10 -14.02
N CYS A 469 21.18 -5.44 -13.47
CA CYS A 469 22.33 -6.09 -12.87
C CYS A 469 21.91 -7.02 -11.72
N MET A 470 20.99 -6.60 -10.86
CA MET A 470 20.42 -7.50 -9.83
C MET A 470 19.79 -8.73 -10.46
N GLY A 471 18.95 -8.57 -11.50
CA GLY A 471 18.32 -9.68 -12.21
C GLY A 471 19.32 -10.70 -12.76
N ASP A 472 20.47 -10.23 -13.26
CA ASP A 472 21.53 -11.09 -13.80
C ASP A 472 22.26 -11.86 -12.69
N LEU A 473 22.47 -11.22 -11.54
CA LEU A 473 23.12 -11.78 -10.34
C LEU A 473 22.27 -12.83 -9.61
N LEU A 474 20.96 -12.91 -9.87
CA LEU A 474 20.08 -13.91 -9.26
C LEU A 474 20.43 -15.34 -9.74
N PRO A 475 20.43 -16.33 -8.83
CA PRO A 475 20.86 -17.70 -9.12
C PRO A 475 19.80 -18.58 -9.79
#